data_AF-A0A3A5VY28-F1
#
_entry.id   AF-A0A3A5VY28-F1
#
_cell.length_a   1.000
_cell.length_b   1.000
_cell.length_c   1.000
_cell.angle_alpha   90.00
_cell.angle_beta   90.00
_cell.angle_gamma   90.00
#
_symmetry.space_group_name_H-M   'P 1'
#
loop_
_entity.id
_entity.type
_entity.pdbx_description
1 polymer ?
#
loop_
_entity_poly.entity_id
_entity_poly.type
_entity_poly.pdbx_seq_one_letter_code
_entity_poly.pdbx_strand_id
1 'polypeptide(L)'
;MNRVVWYISTIAIGLWVSATGAGGILSDGMAEWPVNLWCWGLFAFIYLNTDRKERIEMLAVVALATPMELFFSEVWLVYEYQRDFMPLFVPAGHYFLFDLGRRAAKNMKTEWAMPLLIPFIPLVAYGAWTGDDTSGVVLLILVLAFTQWGPEPRLYAAMAWAALGMELLGTALGNWTWAHEVPWTGLTAWNPPLLVGAFYCFGDLLVNLTVAKFEGEPILEVNA
;
A
#
# COMPACT_ATOMS: atom_id res chain seq x y z
N MET A 1 18.99 -7.86 12.06
CA MET A 1 18.62 -6.44 11.88
C MET A 1 17.10 -6.38 11.72
N ASN A 2 16.37 -5.66 12.57
CA ASN A 2 14.91 -5.74 12.60
C ASN A 2 14.28 -4.77 11.58
N ARG A 3 14.23 -5.17 10.30
CA ARG A 3 13.68 -4.34 9.20
C ARG A 3 12.23 -3.92 9.44
N VAL A 4 11.44 -4.71 10.16
CA VAL A 4 10.04 -4.38 10.51
C VAL A 4 9.98 -3.05 11.27
N VAL A 5 10.86 -2.87 12.26
CA VAL A 5 10.93 -1.62 13.03
C VAL A 5 11.33 -0.46 12.14
N TRP A 6 12.30 -0.67 11.24
CA TRP A 6 12.72 0.38 10.31
C TRP A 6 11.58 0.84 9.41
N TYR A 7 10.80 -0.08 8.85
CA TYR A 7 9.66 0.28 7.99
C TYR A 7 8.55 0.98 8.77
N ILE A 8 8.15 0.45 9.92
CA ILE A 8 7.12 1.07 10.76
C ILE A 8 7.54 2.47 11.20
N SER A 9 8.77 2.63 11.70
CA SER A 9 9.30 3.94 12.09
C SER A 9 9.43 4.89 10.90
N THR A 10 9.86 4.40 9.73
CA THR A 10 9.97 5.22 8.51
C THR A 10 8.61 5.72 8.05
N ILE A 11 7.59 4.85 8.03
CA ILE A 11 6.23 5.23 7.66
C ILE A 11 5.67 6.21 8.69
N ALA A 12 5.69 5.87 9.98
CA ALA A 12 5.04 6.68 11.00
C ALA A 12 5.70 8.06 11.19
N ILE A 13 7.03 8.09 11.32
CA ILE A 13 7.78 9.34 11.50
C ILE A 13 7.83 10.11 10.18
N GLY A 14 8.03 9.43 9.06
CA GLY A 14 8.09 10.06 7.74
C GLY A 14 6.80 10.80 7.39
N LEU A 15 5.64 10.14 7.56
CA LEU A 15 4.33 10.77 7.34
C LEU A 15 4.08 11.94 8.29
N TRP A 16 4.48 11.82 9.55
CA TRP A 16 4.36 12.93 10.51
C TRP A 16 5.25 14.12 10.15
N VAL A 17 6.52 13.88 9.79
CA VAL A 17 7.45 14.93 9.38
C VAL A 17 6.96 15.61 8.10
N SER A 18 6.55 14.82 7.10
CA SER A 18 6.03 15.31 5.82
C SER A 18 4.79 16.19 6.01
N ALA A 19 3.82 15.75 6.82
CA ALA A 19 2.58 16.50 7.02
C ALA A 19 2.77 17.79 7.83
N THR A 20 3.63 17.74 8.84
CA THR A 20 3.69 18.80 9.88
C THR A 20 4.93 19.68 9.82
N GLY A 21 5.87 19.41 8.91
CA GLY A 21 7.19 20.05 8.93
C GLY A 21 7.95 19.74 10.22
N ALA A 22 7.84 18.51 10.72
CA ALA A 22 8.32 18.09 12.03
C ALA A 22 7.80 18.96 13.19
N GLY A 23 6.49 19.21 13.22
CA GLY A 23 5.84 20.08 14.21
C GLY A 23 6.13 21.57 14.01
N GLY A 24 6.32 22.01 12.77
CA GLY A 24 6.61 23.41 12.40
C GLY A 24 8.08 23.82 12.49
N ILE A 25 9.00 22.88 12.72
CA ILE A 25 10.45 23.14 12.71
C ILE A 25 10.93 23.45 11.29
N LEU A 26 10.37 22.75 10.30
CA LEU A 26 10.65 22.95 8.88
C LEU A 26 9.52 23.76 8.25
N SER A 27 9.89 24.66 7.33
CA SER A 27 8.90 25.31 6.45
C SER A 27 8.19 24.26 5.61
N ASP A 28 6.94 24.54 5.21
CA ASP A 28 6.11 23.58 4.48
C ASP A 28 6.79 23.01 3.22
N GLY A 29 7.37 23.86 2.37
CA GLY A 29 8.11 23.39 1.18
C GLY A 29 9.36 22.58 1.45
N MET A 30 9.85 22.55 2.71
CA MET A 30 11.02 21.78 3.14
C MET A 30 10.64 20.47 3.86
N ALA A 31 9.38 20.28 4.24
CA ALA A 31 8.93 19.18 5.11
C ALA A 31 9.23 17.79 4.52
N GLU A 32 9.10 17.64 3.21
CA GLU A 32 9.30 16.35 2.53
C GLU A 32 10.78 15.99 2.31
N TRP A 33 11.68 16.98 2.24
CA TRP A 33 13.08 16.74 1.84
C TRP A 33 13.83 15.77 2.76
N PRO A 34 13.76 15.89 4.10
CA PRO A 34 14.37 14.91 4.99
C PRO A 34 13.80 13.50 4.80
N VAL A 35 12.49 13.40 4.55
CA VAL A 35 11.80 12.13 4.33
C VAL A 35 12.24 11.51 3.00
N ASN A 36 12.35 12.32 1.93
CA ASN A 36 12.88 11.92 0.64
C ASN A 36 14.30 11.35 0.76
N LEU A 37 15.20 12.08 1.41
CA LEU A 37 16.59 11.64 1.61
C LEU A 37 16.66 10.36 2.44
N TRP A 38 15.86 10.26 3.50
CA TRP A 38 15.82 9.07 4.35
C TRP A 38 15.28 7.85 3.61
N CYS A 39 14.12 7.96 2.96
CA CYS A 39 13.49 6.85 2.26
C CYS A 39 14.37 6.33 1.14
N TRP A 40 14.91 7.20 0.28
CA TRP A 40 15.81 6.76 -0.78
C TRP A 40 17.15 6.27 -0.26
N GLY A 41 17.69 6.85 0.81
CA GLY A 41 18.90 6.37 1.47
C GLY A 41 18.73 4.97 2.06
N LEU A 42 17.62 4.72 2.76
CA LEU A 42 17.28 3.41 3.32
C LEU A 42 17.02 2.38 2.21
N PHE A 43 16.29 2.77 1.16
CA PHE A 43 16.06 1.93 -0.01
C PHE A 43 17.37 1.52 -0.67
N ALA A 44 18.26 2.47 -0.95
CA ALA A 44 19.58 2.19 -1.54
C ALA A 44 20.43 1.29 -0.63
N PHE A 45 20.42 1.55 0.68
CA PHE A 45 21.13 0.72 1.65
C PHE A 45 20.62 -0.74 1.63
N ILE A 46 19.30 -0.95 1.63
CA ILE A 46 18.72 -2.30 1.55
C ILE A 46 19.08 -2.97 0.22
N TYR A 47 18.97 -2.24 -0.89
CA TYR A 47 19.27 -2.75 -2.23
C TYR A 47 20.70 -3.27 -2.33
N LEU A 48 21.66 -2.52 -1.80
CA LEU A 48 23.08 -2.90 -1.80
C LEU A 48 23.36 -4.13 -0.91
N ASN A 49 22.58 -4.33 0.15
CA ASN A 49 22.79 -5.36 1.17
C ASN A 49 21.83 -6.55 1.09
N THR A 50 21.19 -6.77 -0.06
CA THR A 50 20.26 -7.88 -0.27
C THR A 50 20.58 -8.73 -1.50
N ASP A 51 19.90 -9.87 -1.64
CA ASP A 51 20.10 -10.81 -2.73
C ASP A 51 19.44 -10.35 -4.05
N ARG A 52 19.71 -11.10 -5.13
CA ARG A 52 19.23 -10.76 -6.47
C ARG A 52 17.70 -10.74 -6.55
N LYS A 53 17.03 -11.71 -5.93
CA LYS A 53 15.57 -11.85 -5.97
C LYS A 53 14.92 -10.63 -5.31
N GLU A 54 15.42 -10.26 -4.13
CA GLU A 54 14.90 -9.09 -3.41
C GLU A 54 15.20 -7.77 -4.16
N ARG A 55 16.34 -7.64 -4.84
CA ARG A 55 16.62 -6.48 -5.71
C ARG A 55 15.64 -6.37 -6.87
N ILE A 56 15.24 -7.50 -7.49
CA ILE A 56 14.24 -7.50 -8.56
C ILE A 56 12.89 -7.07 -8.00
N GLU A 57 12.50 -7.57 -6.83
CA GLU A 57 11.26 -7.19 -6.14
C GLU A 57 11.23 -5.69 -5.83
N MET A 58 12.32 -5.15 -5.29
CA MET A 58 12.47 -3.72 -5.01
C MET A 58 12.22 -2.85 -6.25
N LEU A 59 12.88 -3.19 -7.36
CA LEU A 59 12.74 -2.44 -8.61
C LEU A 59 11.36 -2.64 -9.24
N ALA A 60 10.79 -3.84 -9.16
CA ALA A 60 9.45 -4.14 -9.67
C ALA A 60 8.38 -3.33 -8.91
N VAL A 61 8.45 -3.27 -7.57
CA VAL A 61 7.53 -2.46 -6.76
C VAL A 61 7.62 -1.00 -7.17
N VAL A 62 8.81 -0.42 -7.24
CA VAL A 62 8.97 0.98 -7.65
C VAL A 62 8.43 1.21 -9.06
N ALA A 63 8.76 0.34 -10.02
CA ALA A 63 8.36 0.51 -11.41
C ALA A 63 6.84 0.34 -11.64
N LEU A 64 6.16 -0.48 -10.84
CA LEU A 64 4.72 -0.73 -10.96
C LEU A 64 3.89 0.23 -10.11
N ALA A 65 4.29 0.48 -8.86
CA ALA A 65 3.54 1.32 -7.94
C ALA A 65 3.59 2.79 -8.36
N THR A 66 4.74 3.32 -8.81
CA THR A 66 4.87 4.73 -9.19
C THR A 66 3.86 5.19 -10.26
N PRO A 67 3.73 4.53 -11.42
CA PRO A 67 2.75 4.95 -12.43
C PRO A 67 1.30 4.71 -11.97
N MET A 68 1.03 3.67 -11.18
CA MET A 68 -0.30 3.42 -10.62
C MET A 68 -0.70 4.53 -9.65
N GLU A 69 0.23 4.93 -8.79
CA GLU A 69 0.06 6.02 -7.82
C GLU A 69 -0.18 7.35 -8.52
N LEU A 70 0.67 7.71 -9.50
CA LEU A 70 0.48 8.91 -10.32
C LEU A 70 -0.86 8.88 -11.08
N PHE A 71 -1.32 7.71 -11.52
CA PHE A 71 -2.64 7.61 -12.13
C PHE A 71 -3.74 7.86 -11.11
N PHE A 72 -3.64 7.28 -9.90
CA PHE A 72 -4.65 7.48 -8.85
C PHE A 72 -4.70 8.92 -8.34
N SER A 73 -3.55 9.55 -8.11
CA SER A 73 -3.49 10.89 -7.54
C SER A 73 -3.58 12.01 -8.58
N GLU A 74 -3.01 11.87 -9.78
CA GLU A 74 -2.87 12.98 -10.73
C GLU A 74 -3.82 12.91 -11.94
N VAL A 75 -4.38 11.73 -12.22
CA VAL A 75 -5.23 11.50 -13.40
C VAL A 75 -6.65 11.17 -13.00
N TRP A 76 -6.82 10.14 -12.18
CA TRP A 76 -8.13 9.69 -11.69
C TRP A 76 -8.63 10.56 -10.54
N LEU A 77 -7.73 11.20 -9.78
CA LEU A 77 -8.05 12.09 -8.66
C LEU A 77 -8.95 11.38 -7.62
N VAL A 78 -8.67 10.10 -7.35
CA VAL A 78 -9.39 9.36 -6.31
C VAL A 78 -8.98 9.79 -4.90
N TYR A 79 -7.80 10.40 -4.78
CA TYR A 79 -7.35 11.15 -3.63
C TYR A 79 -6.32 12.19 -4.07
N GLU A 80 -6.10 13.22 -3.26
CA GLU A 80 -5.12 14.28 -3.51
C GLU A 80 -4.13 14.36 -2.36
N TYR A 81 -2.86 14.58 -2.69
CA TYR A 81 -1.80 14.83 -1.72
C TYR A 81 -1.86 16.26 -1.19
N GLN A 82 -1.39 16.48 0.05
CA GLN A 82 -1.38 17.78 0.73
C GLN A 82 -0.76 18.92 -0.09
N ARG A 83 0.18 18.60 -0.98
CA ARG A 83 0.94 19.54 -1.82
C ARG A 83 0.70 19.35 -3.30
N ASP A 84 -0.50 18.87 -3.67
CA ASP A 84 -1.00 18.74 -5.04
C ASP A 84 -0.16 17.84 -5.97
N PHE A 85 0.81 17.11 -5.42
CA PHE A 85 1.64 16.18 -6.17
C PHE A 85 2.15 15.07 -5.28
N MET A 86 2.22 13.86 -5.83
CA MET A 86 2.81 12.70 -5.16
C MET A 86 4.25 12.99 -4.64
N PRO A 87 4.50 12.88 -3.31
CA PRO A 87 5.82 13.08 -2.74
C PRO A 87 6.86 12.07 -3.28
N LEU A 88 8.11 12.51 -3.44
CA LEU A 88 9.17 11.69 -4.04
C LEU A 88 9.56 10.47 -3.22
N PHE A 89 9.22 10.43 -1.92
CA PHE A 89 9.47 9.26 -1.06
C PHE A 89 8.45 8.15 -1.26
N VAL A 90 7.29 8.42 -1.88
CA VAL A 90 6.18 7.47 -2.01
C VAL A 90 6.58 6.20 -2.77
N PRO A 91 7.32 6.25 -3.90
CA PRO A 91 7.81 5.04 -4.57
C PRO A 91 8.65 4.12 -3.68
N ALA A 92 9.57 4.67 -2.89
CA ALA A 92 10.36 3.90 -1.93
C ALA A 92 9.49 3.39 -0.76
N GLY A 93 8.52 4.20 -0.32
CA GLY A 93 7.54 3.85 0.71
C GLY A 93 6.71 2.62 0.35
N HIS A 94 6.31 2.48 -0.90
CA HIS A 94 5.59 1.30 -1.40
C HIS A 94 6.38 0.01 -1.17
N TYR A 95 7.70 0.02 -1.42
CA TYR A 95 8.55 -1.13 -1.13
C TYR A 95 8.62 -1.43 0.38
N PHE A 96 8.71 -0.41 1.23
CA PHE A 96 8.74 -0.62 2.68
C PHE A 96 7.43 -1.25 3.20
N LEU A 97 6.28 -0.79 2.70
CA LEU A 97 4.99 -1.37 3.05
C LEU A 97 4.87 -2.81 2.53
N PHE A 98 5.31 -3.06 1.29
CA PHE A 98 5.36 -4.39 0.69
C PHE A 98 6.21 -5.39 1.48
N ASP A 99 7.47 -5.06 1.79
CA ASP A 99 8.34 -5.96 2.54
C ASP A 99 7.88 -6.09 4.01
N LEU A 100 7.22 -5.06 4.57
CA LEU A 100 6.55 -5.15 5.88
C LEU A 100 5.41 -6.18 5.84
N GLY A 101 4.49 -6.08 4.87
CA GLY A 101 3.38 -7.03 4.70
C GLY A 101 3.88 -8.45 4.46
N ARG A 102 4.92 -8.61 3.63
CA ARG A 102 5.57 -9.90 3.42
C ARG A 102 6.16 -10.50 4.69
N ARG A 103 6.82 -9.69 5.53
CA ARG A 103 7.37 -10.14 6.81
C ARG A 103 6.26 -10.52 7.79
N ALA A 104 5.14 -9.80 7.79
CA ALA A 104 3.96 -10.17 8.56
C ALA A 104 3.36 -11.50 8.07
N ALA A 105 3.19 -11.65 6.75
CA ALA A 105 2.68 -12.86 6.11
C ALA A 105 3.51 -14.11 6.43
N LYS A 106 4.85 -13.99 6.50
CA LYS A 106 5.75 -15.10 6.89
C LYS A 106 5.44 -15.68 8.26
N ASN A 107 4.92 -14.87 9.20
CA ASN A 107 4.56 -15.29 10.55
C ASN A 107 3.08 -15.70 10.67
N MET A 108 2.31 -15.58 9.60
CA MET A 108 0.90 -15.96 9.55
C MET A 108 0.76 -17.40 9.05
N LYS A 109 -0.13 -18.19 9.67
CA LYS A 109 -0.51 -19.48 9.10
C LYS A 109 -1.53 -19.26 7.99
N THR A 110 -1.44 -20.04 6.91
CA THR A 110 -2.31 -19.90 5.72
C THR A 110 -3.81 -19.99 6.06
N GLU A 111 -4.18 -20.84 7.02
CA GLU A 111 -5.57 -21.00 7.50
C GLU A 111 -6.19 -19.69 8.04
N TRP A 112 -5.36 -18.72 8.45
CA TRP A 112 -5.83 -17.43 8.97
C TRP A 112 -6.00 -16.35 7.90
N ALA A 113 -5.56 -16.55 6.66
CA ALA A 113 -5.62 -15.53 5.61
C ALA A 113 -7.05 -15.00 5.38
N MET A 114 -8.01 -15.91 5.15
CA MET A 114 -9.42 -15.54 4.96
C MET A 114 -10.12 -15.08 6.26
N PRO A 115 -9.98 -15.78 7.41
CA PRO A 115 -10.60 -15.34 8.66
C PRO A 115 -10.20 -13.92 9.10
N LEU A 116 -8.98 -13.48 8.81
CA LEU A 116 -8.52 -12.13 9.15
C LEU A 116 -9.22 -11.01 8.37
N LEU A 117 -9.95 -11.34 7.30
CA LEU A 117 -10.70 -10.37 6.51
C LEU A 117 -12.16 -10.23 6.97
N ILE A 118 -12.67 -11.18 7.77
CA ILE A 118 -14.05 -11.18 8.28
C ILE A 118 -14.42 -9.87 9.01
N PRO A 119 -13.56 -9.24 9.82
CA PRO A 119 -13.90 -7.98 10.49
C PRO A 119 -14.26 -6.84 9.54
N PHE A 120 -13.83 -6.87 8.29
CA PHE A 120 -14.17 -5.83 7.31
C PHE A 120 -15.60 -5.95 6.78
N ILE A 121 -16.18 -7.16 6.76
CA ILE A 121 -17.52 -7.42 6.21
C ILE A 121 -18.61 -6.54 6.83
N PRO A 122 -18.77 -6.47 8.17
CA PRO A 122 -19.82 -5.63 8.76
C PRO A 122 -19.60 -4.14 8.50
N LEU A 123 -18.35 -3.68 8.43
CA LEU A 123 -18.04 -2.27 8.15
C LEU A 123 -18.36 -1.90 6.70
N VAL A 124 -18.00 -2.76 5.75
CA VAL A 124 -18.36 -2.59 4.32
C VAL A 124 -19.87 -2.63 4.14
N ALA A 125 -20.56 -3.56 4.79
CA ALA A 125 -22.02 -3.63 4.73
C ALA A 125 -22.67 -2.36 5.29
N TYR A 126 -22.11 -1.79 6.37
CA TYR A 126 -22.57 -0.53 6.93
C TYR A 126 -22.37 0.64 5.97
N GLY A 127 -21.16 0.83 5.42
CA GLY A 127 -20.86 1.91 4.47
C GLY A 127 -21.70 1.84 3.20
N ALA A 128 -21.95 0.63 2.69
CA ALA A 128 -22.83 0.42 1.55
C ALA A 128 -24.30 0.70 1.86
N TRP A 129 -24.75 0.39 3.08
CA TRP A 129 -26.13 0.63 3.51
C TRP A 129 -26.40 2.13 3.72
N THR A 130 -25.47 2.86 4.33
CA THR A 130 -25.62 4.32 4.52
C THR A 130 -25.42 5.09 3.22
N GLY A 131 -24.68 4.50 2.27
CA GLY A 131 -24.30 5.14 1.01
C GLY A 131 -23.01 5.95 1.12
N ASP A 132 -22.34 5.95 2.28
CA ASP A 132 -21.11 6.73 2.51
C ASP A 132 -19.85 6.04 1.97
N ASP A 133 -19.86 4.70 1.85
CA ASP A 133 -18.78 3.93 1.21
C ASP A 133 -19.33 2.74 0.44
N THR A 134 -19.80 3.01 -0.77
CA THR A 134 -20.27 1.97 -1.70
C THR A 134 -19.11 1.29 -2.44
N SER A 135 -17.98 1.99 -2.61
CA SER A 135 -16.75 1.45 -3.21
C SER A 135 -16.17 0.29 -2.39
N GLY A 136 -16.36 0.29 -1.06
CA GLY A 136 -15.94 -0.76 -0.15
C GLY A 136 -16.44 -2.15 -0.53
N VAL A 137 -17.60 -2.28 -1.18
CA VAL A 137 -18.13 -3.57 -1.66
C VAL A 137 -17.25 -4.14 -2.77
N VAL A 138 -16.87 -3.29 -3.75
CA VAL A 138 -15.99 -3.69 -4.85
C VAL A 138 -14.62 -4.07 -4.31
N LEU A 139 -14.07 -3.26 -3.41
CA LEU A 139 -12.77 -3.50 -2.79
C LEU A 139 -12.76 -4.79 -1.96
N LEU A 140 -13.83 -5.07 -1.20
CA LEU A 140 -13.97 -6.32 -0.44
C LEU A 140 -14.00 -7.53 -1.36
N ILE A 141 -14.77 -7.49 -2.44
CA ILE A 141 -14.80 -8.57 -3.43
C ILE A 141 -13.40 -8.81 -4.01
N LEU A 142 -12.67 -7.76 -4.36
CA LEU A 142 -11.32 -7.87 -4.90
C LEU A 142 -10.35 -8.50 -3.88
N VAL A 143 -10.32 -8.02 -2.63
CA VAL A 143 -9.42 -8.59 -1.60
C VAL A 143 -9.75 -10.06 -1.33
N LEU A 144 -11.03 -10.40 -1.23
CA LEU A 144 -11.46 -11.79 -1.04
C LEU A 144 -11.09 -12.66 -2.26
N ALA A 145 -11.24 -12.13 -3.47
CA ALA A 145 -10.88 -12.85 -4.69
C ALA A 145 -9.37 -13.11 -4.78
N PHE A 146 -8.54 -12.09 -4.54
CA PHE A 146 -7.08 -12.27 -4.46
C PHE A 146 -6.70 -13.27 -3.36
N THR A 147 -7.34 -13.19 -2.18
CA THR A 147 -7.04 -14.09 -1.06
C THR A 147 -7.50 -15.51 -1.32
N GLN A 148 -8.58 -15.72 -2.07
CA GLN A 148 -9.10 -17.04 -2.37
C GLN A 148 -8.36 -17.74 -3.52
N TRP A 149 -8.00 -17.00 -4.58
CA TRP A 149 -7.49 -17.56 -5.83
C TRP A 149 -6.08 -17.11 -6.20
N GLY A 150 -5.55 -16.08 -5.55
CA GLY A 150 -4.21 -15.60 -5.84
C GLY A 150 -3.11 -16.47 -5.19
N PRO A 151 -1.86 -16.34 -5.68
CA PRO A 151 -0.74 -17.19 -5.26
C PRO A 151 -0.28 -16.97 -3.81
N GLU A 152 -0.54 -15.79 -3.24
CA GLU A 152 0.01 -15.39 -1.93
C GLU A 152 -1.09 -14.93 -0.94
N PRO A 153 -2.02 -15.81 -0.52
CA PRO A 153 -3.18 -15.45 0.32
C PRO A 153 -2.79 -14.75 1.63
N ARG A 154 -1.69 -15.17 2.25
CA ARG A 154 -1.19 -14.56 3.50
C ARG A 154 -0.68 -13.14 3.29
N LEU A 155 -0.06 -12.87 2.13
CA LEU A 155 0.42 -11.55 1.79
C LEU A 155 -0.75 -10.60 1.60
N TYR A 156 -1.78 -11.02 0.85
CA TYR A 156 -2.98 -10.22 0.61
C TYR A 156 -3.70 -9.85 1.91
N ALA A 157 -3.89 -10.83 2.80
CA ALA A 157 -4.48 -10.57 4.12
C ALA A 157 -3.61 -9.62 4.96
N ALA A 158 -2.28 -9.80 4.98
CA ALA A 158 -1.37 -8.90 5.69
C ALA A 158 -1.37 -7.48 5.11
N MET A 159 -1.40 -7.35 3.79
CA MET A 159 -1.39 -6.06 3.10
C MET A 159 -2.70 -5.30 3.25
N ALA A 160 -3.84 -5.98 3.31
CA ALA A 160 -5.12 -5.33 3.64
C ALA A 160 -5.04 -4.55 4.96
N TRP A 161 -4.47 -5.16 6.00
CA TRP A 161 -4.27 -4.52 7.31
C TRP A 161 -3.13 -3.50 7.32
N ALA A 162 -2.00 -3.80 6.69
CA ALA A 162 -0.86 -2.88 6.64
C ALA A 162 -1.21 -1.59 5.88
N ALA A 163 -1.88 -1.71 4.74
CA ALA A 163 -2.37 -0.57 3.96
C ALA A 163 -3.38 0.23 4.78
N LEU A 164 -4.39 -0.40 5.39
CA LEU A 164 -5.36 0.31 6.23
C LEU A 164 -4.69 1.09 7.38
N GLY A 165 -3.70 0.50 8.07
CA GLY A 165 -2.99 1.19 9.14
C GLY A 165 -2.22 2.43 8.65
N MET A 166 -1.60 2.32 7.47
CA MET A 166 -0.88 3.42 6.82
C MET A 166 -1.85 4.52 6.34
N GLU A 167 -2.97 4.14 5.73
CA GLU A 167 -4.02 5.04 5.24
C GLU A 167 -4.70 5.81 6.36
N LEU A 168 -5.04 5.14 7.47
CA LEU A 168 -5.60 5.79 8.66
C LEU A 168 -4.65 6.85 9.21
N LEU A 169 -3.34 6.56 9.24
CA LEU A 169 -2.34 7.52 9.71
C LEU A 169 -2.15 8.67 8.73
N GLY A 170 -2.01 8.36 7.43
CA GLY A 170 -1.77 9.34 6.38
C GLY A 170 -2.89 10.37 6.27
N THR A 171 -4.13 9.89 6.23
CA THR A 171 -5.33 10.73 6.16
C THR A 171 -5.60 11.49 7.46
N ALA A 172 -5.39 10.88 8.63
CA ALA A 172 -5.53 11.58 9.91
C ALA A 172 -4.51 12.73 10.09
N LEU A 173 -3.31 12.59 9.51
CA LEU A 173 -2.30 13.64 9.48
C LEU A 173 -2.52 14.66 8.35
N GLY A 174 -3.42 14.38 7.39
CA GLY A 174 -3.66 15.22 6.23
C GLY A 174 -2.56 15.14 5.16
N ASN A 175 -1.80 14.03 5.09
CA ASN A 175 -0.83 13.83 3.99
C ASN A 175 -1.54 13.69 2.64
N TRP A 176 -2.71 13.04 2.63
CA TRP A 176 -3.61 12.97 1.49
C TRP A 176 -5.07 12.90 1.96
N THR A 177 -5.99 13.18 1.06
CA THR A 177 -7.44 13.13 1.30
C THR A 177 -8.13 12.42 0.15
N TRP A 178 -8.91 11.40 0.46
CA TRP A 178 -9.72 10.67 -0.52
C TRP A 178 -10.96 11.44 -0.94
N ALA A 179 -11.30 11.36 -2.23
CA ALA A 179 -12.52 11.92 -2.77
C ALA A 179 -13.73 11.11 -2.27
N HIS A 180 -14.72 11.81 -1.70
CA HIS A 180 -15.97 11.16 -1.26
C HIS A 180 -16.72 10.53 -2.44
N GLU A 181 -16.80 11.23 -3.57
CA GLU A 181 -17.34 10.71 -4.82
C GLU A 181 -16.19 10.20 -5.67
N VAL A 182 -16.13 8.89 -5.89
CA VAL A 182 -15.07 8.24 -6.67
C VAL A 182 -15.26 8.63 -8.15
N PRO A 183 -14.34 9.41 -8.74
CA PRO A 183 -14.54 9.98 -10.07
C PRO A 183 -14.82 8.91 -11.13
N TRP A 184 -15.76 9.22 -12.04
CA TRP A 184 -16.13 8.38 -13.19
C TRP A 184 -16.82 7.03 -12.86
N THR A 185 -17.09 6.72 -11.58
CA THR A 185 -17.68 5.43 -11.20
C THR A 185 -19.11 5.54 -10.65
N GLY A 186 -19.49 6.70 -10.10
CA GLY A 186 -20.75 6.87 -9.36
C GLY A 186 -20.76 6.17 -8.00
N LEU A 187 -19.59 5.73 -7.52
CA LEU A 187 -19.41 5.16 -6.20
C LEU A 187 -18.98 6.23 -5.20
N THR A 188 -19.23 5.94 -3.93
CA THR A 188 -18.81 6.74 -2.77
C THR A 188 -17.72 6.02 -2.00
N ALA A 189 -16.85 6.78 -1.31
CA ALA A 189 -15.77 6.25 -0.51
C ALA A 189 -15.57 7.05 0.78
N TRP A 190 -15.17 6.35 1.84
CA TRP A 190 -14.68 6.98 3.07
C TRP A 190 -13.28 7.58 2.89
N ASN A 191 -12.89 8.43 3.84
CA ASN A 191 -11.53 8.95 3.95
C ASN A 191 -10.87 8.42 5.24
N PRO A 192 -10.07 7.34 5.17
CA PRO A 192 -9.71 6.56 3.98
C PRO A 192 -10.71 5.44 3.64
N PRO A 193 -10.69 4.89 2.41
CA PRO A 193 -11.44 3.69 2.06
C PRO A 193 -10.91 2.49 2.85
N LEU A 194 -11.81 1.70 3.43
CA LEU A 194 -11.43 0.61 4.35
C LEU A 194 -10.51 -0.44 3.71
N LEU A 195 -10.69 -0.70 2.42
CA LEU A 195 -10.07 -1.83 1.72
C LEU A 195 -9.29 -1.41 0.47
N VAL A 196 -8.73 -0.20 0.45
CA VAL A 196 -7.80 0.22 -0.61
C VAL A 196 -6.58 -0.72 -0.74
N GLY A 197 -6.30 -1.51 0.31
CA GLY A 197 -5.43 -2.69 0.28
C GLY A 197 -5.68 -3.65 -0.91
N ALA A 198 -6.85 -3.62 -1.55
CA ALA A 198 -7.12 -4.34 -2.80
C ALA A 198 -6.12 -3.99 -3.93
N PHE A 199 -5.77 -2.72 -4.09
CA PHE A 199 -4.81 -2.28 -5.11
C PHE A 199 -3.38 -2.73 -4.79
N TYR A 200 -3.04 -2.81 -3.49
CA TYR A 200 -1.79 -3.41 -3.04
C TYR A 200 -1.75 -4.91 -3.36
N CYS A 201 -2.83 -5.66 -3.13
CA CYS A 201 -2.92 -7.08 -3.52
C CYS A 201 -2.68 -7.28 -5.02
N PHE A 202 -3.22 -6.39 -5.86
CA PHE A 202 -2.99 -6.41 -7.29
C PHE A 202 -1.53 -6.12 -7.66
N GLY A 203 -0.93 -5.09 -7.06
CA GLY A 203 0.49 -4.79 -7.21
C GLY A 203 1.38 -5.97 -6.81
N ASP A 204 1.08 -6.62 -5.70
CA ASP A 204 1.80 -7.79 -5.20
C ASP A 204 1.75 -8.97 -6.18
N LEU A 205 0.58 -9.20 -6.80
CA LEU A 205 0.44 -10.19 -7.85
C LEU A 205 1.36 -9.86 -9.04
N LEU A 206 1.37 -8.61 -9.50
CA LEU A 206 2.22 -8.18 -10.62
C LEU A 206 3.72 -8.28 -10.29
N VAL A 207 4.11 -7.94 -9.05
CA VAL A 207 5.48 -8.12 -8.56
C VAL A 207 5.88 -9.60 -8.57
N ASN A 208 5.03 -10.48 -8.03
CA ASN A 208 5.29 -11.92 -8.03
C ASN A 208 5.44 -12.49 -9.45
N LEU A 209 4.57 -12.10 -10.38
CA LEU A 209 4.67 -12.50 -11.80
C LEU A 209 5.97 -12.00 -12.44
N THR A 210 6.38 -10.77 -12.12
CA THR A 210 7.63 -10.17 -12.61
C THR A 210 8.84 -10.95 -12.10
N VAL A 211 8.86 -11.27 -10.82
CA VAL A 211 9.95 -12.04 -10.18
C VAL A 211 10.03 -13.45 -10.76
N ALA A 212 8.90 -14.16 -10.88
CA ALA A 212 8.87 -15.50 -11.47
C ALA A 212 9.49 -15.52 -12.88
N LYS A 213 9.16 -14.51 -13.70
CA LYS A 213 9.73 -14.34 -15.04
C LYS A 213 11.24 -14.10 -15.02
N PHE A 214 11.76 -13.27 -14.12
CA PHE A 214 13.19 -12.94 -14.06
C PHE A 214 14.05 -14.00 -13.37
N GLU A 215 13.47 -14.78 -12.46
CA GLU A 215 14.13 -15.92 -11.81
C GLU A 215 14.05 -17.21 -12.64
N GLY A 216 13.22 -17.24 -13.70
CA GLY A 216 13.05 -18.43 -14.55
C GLY A 216 12.24 -19.54 -13.88
N GLU A 217 11.46 -19.21 -12.85
CA GLU A 217 10.50 -20.13 -12.25
C GLU A 217 9.31 -20.30 -13.21
N PRO A 218 8.76 -21.52 -13.39
CA PRO A 218 7.55 -21.70 -14.18
C PRO A 218 6.44 -20.84 -13.56
N ILE A 219 5.79 -20.02 -14.39
CA ILE A 219 4.60 -19.27 -14.00
C ILE A 219 3.63 -20.31 -13.47
N LEU A 220 3.29 -20.25 -12.18
CA LEU A 220 2.35 -21.19 -11.55
C LEU A 220 1.11 -21.27 -12.44
N GLU A 221 0.94 -22.40 -13.13
CA GLU A 221 -0.33 -22.72 -13.77
C GLU A 221 -1.36 -22.73 -12.65
N VAL A 222 -2.24 -21.73 -12.67
CA VAL A 222 -3.44 -21.70 -11.85
C VAL A 222 -4.23 -22.92 -12.27
N ASN A 223 -4.08 -24.02 -11.52
CA ASN A 223 -4.78 -25.26 -11.79
C ASN A 223 -6.29 -24.98 -11.84
N ALA A 224 -6.90 -25.51 -12.89
CA ALA A 224 -8.32 -25.48 -13.23
C ALA A 224 -9.26 -25.93 -12.11
#